data_AF-A0A1H3HU97-F1
#
_entry.id   AF-A0A1H3HU97-F1
#
_cell.length_a   1.000
_cell.length_b   1.000
_cell.length_c   1.000
_cell.angle_alpha   90.00
_cell.angle_beta   90.00
_cell.angle_gamma   90.00
#
_symmetry.space_group_name_H-M   'P 1'
#
loop_
_entity.id
_entity.type
_entity.pdbx_description
1 polymer ?
#
loop_
_entity_poly.entity_id
_entity_poly.type
_entity_poly.pdbx_seq_one_letter_code
_entity_poly.pdbx_strand_id
1 'polypeptide(L)'
;MPFPETIRTLTRDHDFWRAFLLEPDPPAAAALPDELRITFPVAGGYGLVLDLDLPYREHRLGLRHPGATEPVELARIDAAHRHPYALRWTELDLIGRVIALDDPSLPHPGLPTALLFRFAPTALGDDATVAAEFLSAALRSLRRPEPALPLPRTGPEQPPLALFEDPRWWPAPPPAPVTVLDEQRIAAQVRENDARSSGFAWRHRHGWGWVAAGDDEPDTMWRTTRARGNENFPFYGLAELLKHARRRLAGLLDAPWRDPDTVIPLARRICDTGDLTEVPALAAALERAGCDHPTVMDALTAPLVPAQACWVVEALVWAEPGTMARRHFRSAPG
;
A
#
# COMPACT_ATOMS: atom_id res chain seq x y z
N MET A 1 -0.06 -10.21 -16.55
CA MET A 1 1.33 -10.68 -16.36
C MET A 1 1.56 -10.76 -14.86
N PRO A 2 1.91 -11.91 -14.31
CA PRO A 2 2.14 -12.03 -12.87
C PRO A 2 3.31 -11.14 -12.46
N PHE A 3 3.22 -10.55 -11.27
CA PHE A 3 4.31 -9.77 -10.69
C PHE A 3 5.59 -10.62 -10.53
N PRO A 4 6.78 -10.14 -10.96
CA PRO A 4 8.00 -10.94 -10.98
C PRO A 4 8.40 -11.51 -9.60
N GLU A 5 8.72 -12.82 -9.56
CA GLU A 5 9.13 -13.51 -8.31
C GLU A 5 10.42 -12.94 -7.72
N THR A 6 11.32 -12.42 -8.56
CA THR A 6 12.54 -11.74 -8.11
C THR A 6 12.22 -10.56 -7.19
N ILE A 7 11.21 -9.75 -7.55
CA ILE A 7 10.81 -8.61 -6.72
C ILE A 7 10.11 -9.11 -5.45
N ARG A 8 9.29 -10.17 -5.53
CA ARG A 8 8.68 -10.78 -4.33
C ARG A 8 9.73 -11.29 -3.35
N THR A 9 10.84 -11.82 -3.84
CA THR A 9 11.95 -12.29 -3.02
C THR A 9 12.69 -11.11 -2.40
N LEU A 10 13.05 -10.08 -3.18
CA LEU A 10 13.71 -8.87 -2.69
C LEU A 10 12.88 -8.13 -1.64
N THR A 11 11.57 -8.07 -1.80
CA THR A 11 10.68 -7.41 -0.81
C THR A 11 10.57 -8.17 0.51
N ARG A 12 11.18 -9.35 0.66
CA ARG A 12 11.34 -10.05 1.94
C ARG A 12 12.70 -9.77 2.59
N ASP A 13 13.62 -9.14 1.88
CA ASP A 13 14.94 -8.81 2.37
C ASP A 13 14.88 -7.52 3.22
N HIS A 14 15.39 -7.59 4.44
CA HIS A 14 15.51 -6.44 5.34
C HIS A 14 16.37 -5.35 4.72
N ASP A 15 17.47 -5.72 4.07
CA ASP A 15 18.42 -4.79 3.48
C ASP A 15 17.83 -4.03 2.29
N PHE A 16 16.98 -4.70 1.49
CA PHE A 16 16.21 -4.03 0.44
C PHE A 16 15.35 -2.89 1.01
N TRP A 17 14.62 -3.12 2.10
CA TRP A 17 13.78 -2.07 2.69
C TRP A 17 14.58 -0.97 3.36
N ARG A 18 15.75 -1.26 3.95
CA ARG A 18 16.63 -0.20 4.46
C ARG A 18 17.13 0.71 3.34
N ALA A 19 17.51 0.12 2.20
CA ALA A 19 17.91 0.87 1.02
C ALA A 19 16.73 1.69 0.47
N PHE A 20 15.58 1.05 0.24
CA PHE A 20 14.37 1.67 -0.32
C PHE A 20 13.76 2.76 0.59
N LEU A 21 13.79 2.59 1.92
CA LEU A 21 13.28 3.60 2.85
C LEU A 21 14.28 4.73 3.13
N LEU A 22 15.40 4.74 2.41
CA LEU A 22 16.41 5.76 2.50
C LEU A 22 17.00 5.93 3.92
N GLU A 23 17.26 4.82 4.63
CA GLU A 23 17.85 4.85 5.99
C GLU A 23 19.30 5.40 6.00
N PRO A 24 19.76 6.12 7.06
CA PRO A 24 21.06 6.80 7.06
C PRO A 24 22.28 5.90 6.83
N ASP A 25 22.20 4.65 7.26
CA ASP A 25 23.26 3.65 7.16
C ASP A 25 22.79 2.51 6.23
N PRO A 26 22.99 2.61 4.92
CA PRO A 26 22.54 1.58 3.99
C PRO A 26 23.37 0.31 4.14
N PRO A 27 22.79 -0.87 3.85
CA PRO A 27 23.54 -2.13 3.83
C PRO A 27 24.68 -2.08 2.81
N ALA A 28 25.71 -2.91 3.00
CA ALA A 28 26.80 -3.01 2.04
C ALA A 28 26.23 -3.41 0.66
N ALA A 29 26.50 -2.59 -0.36
CA ALA A 29 25.88 -2.67 -1.69
C ALA A 29 26.01 -4.02 -2.41
N ALA A 30 26.88 -4.93 -1.94
CA ALA A 30 27.22 -6.17 -2.62
C ALA A 30 26.09 -7.22 -2.71
N ALA A 31 24.96 -7.06 -2.00
CA ALA A 31 23.88 -8.05 -1.95
C ALA A 31 22.62 -7.69 -2.76
N LEU A 32 22.45 -6.42 -3.15
CA LEU A 32 21.25 -5.93 -3.85
C LEU A 32 21.56 -5.65 -5.33
N PRO A 33 20.58 -5.78 -6.24
CA PRO A 33 20.77 -5.35 -7.62
C PRO A 33 21.00 -3.83 -7.69
N ASP A 34 21.88 -3.38 -8.60
CA ASP A 34 22.16 -1.95 -8.79
C ASP A 34 20.89 -1.20 -9.23
N GLU A 35 20.20 -1.73 -10.24
CA GLU A 35 18.97 -1.16 -10.78
C GLU A 35 17.82 -2.18 -10.73
N LEU A 36 16.65 -1.73 -10.28
CA LEU A 36 15.43 -2.52 -10.25
C LEU A 36 14.27 -1.76 -10.88
N ARG A 37 13.73 -2.30 -11.99
CA ARG A 37 12.53 -1.78 -12.65
C ARG A 37 11.30 -2.62 -12.30
N ILE A 38 10.31 -1.99 -11.68
CA ILE A 38 9.06 -2.60 -11.26
C ILE A 38 7.91 -2.00 -12.08
N THR A 39 7.15 -2.85 -12.77
CA THR A 39 5.98 -2.40 -13.55
C THR A 39 4.69 -2.82 -12.87
N PHE A 40 3.78 -1.87 -12.69
CA PHE A 40 2.42 -2.06 -12.20
C PHE A 40 1.42 -1.77 -13.33
N PRO A 41 0.92 -2.79 -14.05
CA PRO A 41 -0.22 -2.62 -14.92
C PRO A 41 -1.44 -2.15 -14.11
N VAL A 42 -2.14 -1.12 -14.58
CA VAL A 42 -3.32 -0.59 -13.86
C VAL A 42 -4.60 -0.85 -14.64
N ALA A 43 -4.86 -0.12 -15.72
CA ALA A 43 -6.09 -0.30 -16.50
C ALA A 43 -5.96 0.31 -17.90
N GLY A 44 -6.69 -0.24 -18.88
CA GLY A 44 -6.76 0.33 -20.23
C GLY A 44 -5.41 0.39 -20.97
N GLY A 45 -4.47 -0.50 -20.64
CA GLY A 45 -3.11 -0.51 -21.16
C GLY A 45 -2.14 0.47 -20.47
N TYR A 46 -2.64 1.32 -19.57
CA TYR A 46 -1.81 2.19 -18.75
C TYR A 46 -1.18 1.42 -17.57
N GLY A 47 -0.03 1.89 -17.12
CA GLY A 47 0.62 1.39 -15.91
C GLY A 47 1.56 2.40 -15.26
N LEU A 48 2.01 2.08 -14.05
CA LEU A 48 3.09 2.80 -13.39
C LEU A 48 4.39 1.99 -13.50
N VAL A 49 5.52 2.67 -13.63
CA VAL A 49 6.85 2.06 -13.63
C VAL A 49 7.64 2.73 -12.51
N LEU A 50 8.16 1.93 -11.59
CA LEU A 50 9.04 2.35 -10.51
C LEU A 50 10.44 1.84 -10.81
N ASP A 51 11.35 2.76 -11.11
CA ASP A 51 12.77 2.48 -11.27
C ASP A 51 13.50 2.84 -9.98
N LEU A 52 14.24 1.88 -9.42
CA LEU A 52 15.02 2.04 -8.21
C LEU A 52 16.50 1.88 -8.57
N ASP A 53 17.27 2.93 -8.34
CA ASP A 53 18.72 2.92 -8.33
C ASP A 53 19.16 2.89 -6.87
N LEU A 54 19.47 1.69 -6.38
CA LEU A 54 19.78 1.48 -4.96
C LEU A 54 21.16 2.04 -4.56
N PRO A 55 22.23 1.92 -5.39
CA PRO A 55 23.52 2.54 -5.10
C PRO A 55 23.46 4.07 -5.01
N TYR A 56 22.76 4.73 -5.93
CA TYR A 56 22.64 6.20 -5.92
C TYR A 56 21.44 6.71 -5.12
N ARG A 57 20.62 5.80 -4.58
CA ARG A 57 19.45 6.10 -3.74
C ARG A 57 18.43 6.97 -4.48
N GLU A 58 18.28 6.72 -5.77
CA GLU A 58 17.38 7.45 -6.64
C GLU A 58 16.17 6.57 -6.99
N HIS A 59 14.96 7.09 -6.81
CA HIS A 59 13.74 6.40 -7.22
C HIS A 59 12.99 7.23 -8.25
N ARG A 60 12.64 6.67 -9.39
CA ARG A 60 11.83 7.34 -10.41
C ARG A 60 10.49 6.65 -10.55
N LEU A 61 9.43 7.43 -10.47
CA LEU A 61 8.08 6.98 -10.82
C LEU A 61 7.77 7.51 -12.21
N GLY A 62 7.33 6.63 -13.11
CA GLY A 62 6.90 6.96 -14.46
C GLY A 62 5.52 6.42 -14.79
N LEU A 63 4.86 7.07 -15.74
CA LEU A 63 3.60 6.67 -16.34
C LEU A 63 3.87 5.98 -17.68
N ARG A 64 3.46 4.72 -17.81
CA ARG A 64 3.47 4.00 -19.09
C ARG A 64 2.14 4.17 -19.80
N HIS A 65 2.20 4.72 -21.02
CA HIS A 65 1.05 4.83 -21.91
C HIS A 65 0.79 3.51 -22.66
N PRO A 66 -0.45 3.26 -23.13
CA PRO A 66 -0.75 2.12 -23.99
C PRO A 66 0.12 2.14 -25.25
N GLY A 67 0.84 1.04 -25.50
CA GLY A 67 1.72 0.90 -26.66
C GLY A 67 3.07 1.65 -26.56
N ALA A 68 3.31 2.42 -25.50
CA ALA A 68 4.62 3.04 -25.27
C ALA A 68 5.59 2.04 -24.63
N THR A 69 6.84 2.05 -25.09
CA THR A 69 7.92 1.24 -24.53
C THR A 69 8.57 1.90 -23.32
N GLU A 70 8.71 3.23 -23.35
CA GLU A 70 9.31 4.00 -22.26
C GLU A 70 8.23 4.74 -21.44
N PRO A 71 8.36 4.76 -20.10
CA PRO A 71 7.48 5.54 -19.25
C PRO A 71 7.83 7.04 -19.32
N VAL A 72 6.81 7.90 -19.22
CA VAL A 72 6.98 9.35 -19.04
C VAL A 72 7.15 9.63 -17.55
N GLU A 73 8.20 10.34 -17.16
CA GLU A 73 8.49 10.60 -15.74
C GLU A 73 7.33 11.35 -15.07
N LEU A 74 6.86 10.80 -13.95
CA LEU A 74 5.92 11.44 -13.03
C LEU A 74 6.67 12.12 -11.90
N ALA A 75 7.70 11.50 -11.33
CA ALA A 75 8.40 12.01 -10.16
C ALA A 75 9.76 11.33 -9.96
N ARG A 76 10.64 11.99 -9.21
CA ARG A 76 11.98 11.51 -8.88
C ARG A 76 12.37 11.84 -7.45
N ILE A 77 12.74 10.82 -6.68
CA ILE A 77 13.33 10.94 -5.36
C ILE A 77 14.84 10.91 -5.52
N ASP A 78 15.52 11.95 -5.07
CA ASP A 78 17.00 12.00 -4.98
C ASP A 78 17.42 12.88 -3.79
N ALA A 79 18.73 13.10 -3.63
CA ALA A 79 19.28 13.93 -2.55
C ALA A 79 18.74 15.37 -2.54
N ALA A 80 18.38 15.93 -3.70
CA ALA A 80 17.82 17.27 -3.88
C ALA A 80 16.28 17.29 -3.88
N HIS A 81 15.62 16.17 -4.19
CA HIS A 81 14.18 16.04 -4.37
C HIS A 81 13.61 14.96 -3.44
N ARG A 82 13.72 15.16 -2.12
CA ARG A 82 13.27 14.15 -1.14
C ARG A 82 11.75 13.94 -1.10
N HIS A 83 10.98 14.85 -1.71
CA HIS A 83 9.51 14.85 -1.65
C HIS A 83 8.85 15.13 -3.02
N PRO A 84 8.97 14.21 -3.99
CA PRO A 84 8.53 14.40 -5.36
C PRO A 84 7.09 13.92 -5.53
N TYR A 85 6.18 14.57 -4.83
CA TYR A 85 4.79 14.14 -4.80
C TYR A 85 4.16 14.25 -6.19
N ALA A 86 3.62 13.15 -6.71
CA ALA A 86 2.99 13.12 -8.04
C ALA A 86 1.54 12.62 -7.98
N LEU A 87 1.20 11.83 -6.97
CA LEU A 87 -0.12 11.24 -6.80
C LEU A 87 -0.79 11.82 -5.57
N ARG A 88 -2.12 11.89 -5.62
CA ARG A 88 -2.92 12.07 -4.39
C ARG A 88 -3.04 10.73 -3.67
N TRP A 89 -3.23 10.75 -2.36
CA TRP A 89 -3.47 9.52 -1.59
C TRP A 89 -4.62 8.69 -2.17
N THR A 90 -5.74 9.36 -2.48
CA THR A 90 -6.92 8.73 -3.09
C THR A 90 -6.69 8.15 -4.49
N GLU A 91 -5.68 8.65 -5.22
CA GLU A 91 -5.30 8.10 -6.51
C GLU A 91 -4.46 6.83 -6.33
N LEU A 92 -3.54 6.81 -5.37
CA LEU A 92 -2.80 5.61 -5.00
C LEU A 92 -3.74 4.51 -4.48
N ASP A 93 -4.71 4.86 -3.63
CA ASP A 93 -5.74 3.94 -3.13
C ASP A 93 -6.50 3.28 -4.30
N LEU A 94 -7.05 4.09 -5.22
CA LEU A 94 -7.74 3.57 -6.41
C LEU A 94 -6.85 2.65 -7.27
N ILE A 95 -5.60 3.05 -7.51
CA ILE A 95 -4.64 2.27 -8.29
C ILE A 95 -4.38 0.91 -7.61
N GLY A 96 -4.17 0.91 -6.30
CA GLY A 96 -3.97 -0.30 -5.52
C GLY A 96 -5.17 -1.25 -5.58
N ARG A 97 -6.39 -0.73 -5.40
CA ARG A 97 -7.63 -1.53 -5.51
C ARG A 97 -7.72 -2.22 -6.87
N VAL A 98 -7.45 -1.50 -7.95
CA VAL A 98 -7.54 -2.07 -9.32
C VAL A 98 -6.44 -3.09 -9.58
N ILE A 99 -5.20 -2.84 -9.14
CA ILE A 99 -4.12 -3.82 -9.23
C ILE A 99 -4.50 -5.10 -8.50
N ALA A 100 -5.05 -5.00 -7.29
CA ALA A 100 -5.47 -6.17 -6.52
C ALA A 100 -6.58 -6.97 -7.20
N LEU A 101 -7.50 -6.30 -7.92
CA LEU A 101 -8.55 -6.98 -8.67
C LEU A 101 -8.01 -7.73 -9.90
N ASP A 102 -6.99 -7.20 -10.57
CA ASP A 102 -6.42 -7.81 -11.77
C ASP A 102 -5.31 -8.83 -11.44
N ASP A 103 -4.63 -8.68 -10.31
CA ASP A 103 -3.63 -9.61 -9.77
C ASP A 103 -3.86 -9.84 -8.27
N PRO A 104 -4.64 -10.87 -7.89
CA PRO A 104 -4.93 -11.19 -6.48
C PRO A 104 -3.70 -11.46 -5.62
N SER A 105 -2.56 -11.79 -6.25
CA SER A 105 -1.31 -12.00 -5.53
C SER A 105 -0.64 -10.69 -5.07
N LEU A 106 -1.25 -9.54 -5.37
CA LEU A 106 -0.90 -8.19 -4.93
C LEU A 106 -2.10 -7.55 -4.20
N PRO A 107 -2.41 -7.96 -2.96
CA PRO A 107 -3.56 -7.45 -2.23
C PRO A 107 -3.43 -5.94 -1.95
N HIS A 108 -4.56 -5.29 -1.71
CA HIS A 108 -4.62 -3.88 -1.38
C HIS A 108 -5.34 -3.64 -0.04
N PRO A 109 -4.81 -2.80 0.87
CA PRO A 109 -3.44 -2.31 0.85
C PRO A 109 -2.42 -3.45 0.97
N GLY A 110 -1.26 -3.27 0.34
CA GLY A 110 -0.21 -4.28 0.26
C GLY A 110 1.03 -3.78 -0.48
N LEU A 111 1.77 -4.68 -1.12
CA LEU A 111 3.08 -4.37 -1.73
C LEU A 111 3.05 -3.16 -2.70
N PRO A 112 2.09 -3.01 -3.64
CA PRO A 112 2.04 -1.83 -4.50
C PRO A 112 1.92 -0.52 -3.71
N THR A 113 1.10 -0.50 -2.65
CA THR A 113 0.96 0.67 -1.78
C THR A 113 2.26 0.95 -1.03
N ALA A 114 2.92 -0.08 -0.49
CA ALA A 114 4.19 0.03 0.23
C ALA A 114 5.37 0.50 -0.64
N LEU A 115 5.34 0.25 -1.94
CA LEU A 115 6.37 0.72 -2.89
C LEU A 115 6.08 2.11 -3.46
N LEU A 116 4.82 2.56 -3.47
CA LEU A 116 4.42 3.80 -4.13
C LEU A 116 4.06 4.94 -3.16
N PHE A 117 3.93 4.69 -1.85
CA PHE A 117 3.46 5.69 -0.89
C PHE A 117 4.28 6.98 -0.89
N ARG A 118 5.61 6.91 -1.12
CA ARG A 118 6.50 8.08 -1.13
C ARG A 118 6.17 9.11 -2.22
N PHE A 119 5.43 8.70 -3.25
CA PHE A 119 4.95 9.58 -4.32
C PHE A 119 3.53 10.11 -4.07
N ALA A 120 2.88 9.67 -2.99
CA ALA A 120 1.50 9.95 -2.62
C ALA A 120 1.40 10.34 -1.13
N PRO A 121 1.79 11.57 -0.77
CA PRO A 121 1.73 12.01 0.62
C PRO A 121 0.27 12.12 1.08
N THR A 122 0.08 12.02 2.39
CA THR A 122 -1.15 12.50 3.02
C THR A 122 -1.12 14.03 3.02
N ALA A 123 -2.04 14.66 2.29
CA ALA A 123 -2.11 16.11 2.14
C ALA A 123 -3.25 16.72 2.97
N LEU A 124 -3.28 18.06 3.07
CA LEU A 124 -4.41 18.77 3.63
C LEU A 124 -5.68 18.46 2.82
N GLY A 125 -6.72 18.00 3.51
CA GLY A 125 -7.99 17.56 2.93
C GLY A 125 -8.14 16.03 2.83
N ASP A 126 -7.07 15.27 2.99
CA ASP A 126 -7.16 13.80 3.10
C ASP A 126 -7.58 13.37 4.52
N ASP A 127 -8.24 12.21 4.64
CA ASP A 127 -8.45 11.57 5.93
C ASP A 127 -7.18 10.85 6.36
N ALA A 128 -6.40 11.51 7.22
CA ALA A 128 -5.10 11.01 7.63
C ALA A 128 -5.15 9.75 8.50
N THR A 129 -6.24 9.52 9.24
CA THR A 129 -6.41 8.27 9.99
C THR A 129 -6.54 7.11 9.01
N VAL A 130 -7.39 7.25 8.00
CA VAL A 130 -7.51 6.20 6.96
C VAL A 130 -6.21 6.00 6.21
N ALA A 131 -5.54 7.08 5.80
CA ALA A 131 -4.27 6.98 5.09
C ALA A 131 -3.18 6.29 5.93
N ALA A 132 -3.07 6.65 7.22
CA ALA A 132 -2.14 6.04 8.16
C ALA A 132 -2.41 4.54 8.34
N GLU A 133 -3.68 4.15 8.50
CA GLU A 133 -4.05 2.74 8.69
C GLU A 133 -3.81 1.90 7.43
N PHE A 134 -4.13 2.44 6.25
CA PHE A 134 -3.88 1.75 4.98
C PHE A 134 -2.38 1.61 4.70
N LEU A 135 -1.58 2.66 4.96
CA LEU A 135 -0.12 2.58 4.83
C LEU A 135 0.48 1.59 5.85
N SER A 136 0.01 1.63 7.10
CA SER A 136 0.45 0.70 8.13
C SER A 136 0.11 -0.74 7.75
N ALA A 137 -1.11 -1.00 7.26
CA ALA A 137 -1.51 -2.31 6.77
C ALA A 137 -0.65 -2.76 5.57
N ALA A 138 -0.35 -1.87 4.63
CA ALA A 138 0.54 -2.17 3.51
C ALA A 138 1.94 -2.58 3.99
N LEU A 139 2.55 -1.81 4.89
CA LEU A 139 3.88 -2.10 5.41
C LEU A 139 3.89 -3.36 6.31
N ARG A 140 2.83 -3.58 7.10
CA ARG A 140 2.67 -4.81 7.89
C ARG A 140 2.50 -6.04 7.01
N SER A 141 1.88 -5.92 5.83
CA SER A 141 1.72 -7.05 4.89
C SER A 141 3.05 -7.60 4.36
N LEU A 142 4.13 -6.81 4.45
CA LEU A 142 5.48 -7.23 4.12
C LEU A 142 6.06 -8.20 5.17
N ARG A 143 5.54 -8.12 6.40
CA ARG A 143 5.84 -9.09 7.45
C ARG A 143 5.05 -10.34 7.14
N ARG A 144 5.70 -11.35 6.56
CA ARG A 144 5.12 -12.68 6.66
C ARG A 144 5.24 -13.12 8.13
N PRO A 145 4.21 -13.77 8.71
CA PRO A 145 4.47 -14.60 9.86
C PRO A 145 5.54 -15.60 9.41
N GLU A 146 6.71 -15.54 10.03
CA GLU A 146 7.61 -16.67 9.99
C GLU A 146 6.74 -17.87 10.40
N PRO A 147 6.72 -18.98 9.63
CA PRO A 147 6.04 -20.17 10.13
C PRO A 147 6.64 -20.39 11.50
N ALA A 148 5.80 -20.36 12.55
CA ALA A 148 6.27 -20.55 13.90
C ALA A 148 7.07 -21.84 13.87
N LEU A 149 8.41 -21.72 13.86
CA LEU A 149 9.26 -22.86 14.10
C LEU A 149 8.71 -23.39 15.42
N PRO A 150 8.30 -24.67 15.51
CA PRO A 150 7.88 -25.21 16.79
C PRO A 150 8.99 -24.80 17.75
N LEU A 151 8.64 -23.94 18.73
CA LEU A 151 9.62 -23.44 19.67
C LEU A 151 10.37 -24.69 20.12
N PRO A 152 11.70 -24.80 19.89
CA PRO A 152 12.43 -25.87 20.55
C PRO A 152 12.01 -25.76 22.01
N ARG A 153 11.59 -26.87 22.62
CA ARG A 153 11.22 -26.89 24.04
C ARG A 153 12.42 -26.37 24.82
N THR A 154 12.52 -25.05 25.00
CA THR A 154 13.62 -24.39 25.69
C THR A 154 13.21 -24.35 27.13
N GLY A 155 13.39 -25.49 27.77
CA GLY A 155 13.13 -25.70 29.17
C GLY A 155 13.26 -27.19 29.44
N PRO A 156 14.13 -27.61 30.36
CA PRO A 156 14.13 -29.00 30.80
C PRO A 156 12.73 -29.36 31.35
N GLU A 157 12.20 -30.53 30.99
CA GLU A 157 10.95 -31.06 31.59
C GLU A 157 11.08 -31.30 33.11
N GLN A 158 12.30 -31.17 33.65
CA GLN A 158 12.63 -31.12 35.07
C GLN A 158 13.19 -29.74 35.45
N PRO A 159 12.96 -29.25 36.68
CA PRO A 159 13.72 -28.09 37.18
C PRO A 159 15.23 -28.40 37.08
N PRO A 160 16.05 -27.46 36.58
CA PRO A 160 17.48 -27.69 36.44
C PRO A 160 18.09 -28.04 37.80
N LEU A 161 18.91 -29.09 37.83
CA LEU A 161 19.78 -29.35 38.99
C LEU A 161 20.62 -28.09 39.23
N ALA A 162 20.94 -27.76 40.48
CA ALA A 162 21.67 -26.54 40.86
C ALA A 162 22.99 -26.30 40.06
N LEU A 163 23.57 -27.35 39.48
CA LEU A 163 24.75 -27.26 38.61
C LEU A 163 24.49 -26.57 37.25
N PHE A 164 23.23 -26.54 36.78
CA PHE A 164 22.80 -26.00 35.48
C PHE A 164 22.03 -24.67 35.58
N GLU A 165 22.07 -24.00 36.73
CA GLU A 165 21.47 -22.66 36.88
C GLU A 165 22.24 -21.58 36.10
N ASP A 166 23.50 -21.85 35.75
CA ASP A 166 24.35 -20.90 35.04
C ASP A 166 23.96 -20.82 33.54
N PRO A 167 23.59 -19.63 33.03
CA PRO A 167 23.18 -19.41 31.65
C PRO A 167 24.16 -19.92 30.59
N ARG A 168 25.45 -20.04 30.92
CA ARG A 168 26.49 -20.54 30.00
C ARG A 168 26.32 -22.01 29.60
N TRP A 169 25.54 -22.78 30.36
CA TRP A 169 25.23 -24.18 30.06
C TRP A 169 24.10 -24.33 29.05
N TRP A 170 23.37 -23.25 28.78
CA TRP A 170 22.25 -23.23 27.86
C TRP A 170 22.68 -22.60 26.54
N PRO A 171 22.20 -23.12 25.39
CA PRO A 171 22.36 -22.42 24.12
C PRO A 171 21.80 -21.00 24.28
N ALA A 172 22.54 -20.00 23.79
CA ALA A 172 21.97 -18.67 23.67
C ALA A 172 20.66 -18.78 22.87
N PRO A 173 19.57 -18.12 23.31
CA PRO A 173 18.35 -18.13 22.54
C PRO A 173 18.69 -17.65 21.11
N PRO A 174 18.09 -18.26 20.08
CA PRO A 174 18.32 -17.79 18.72
C PRO A 174 18.01 -16.28 18.67
N PRO A 175 18.80 -15.50 17.91
CA PRO A 175 18.48 -14.09 17.73
C PRO A 175 17.03 -13.97 17.26
N ALA A 176 16.31 -12.98 17.77
CA ALA A 176 14.94 -12.74 17.34
C ALA A 176 14.90 -12.64 15.81
N PRO A 177 13.88 -13.22 15.14
CA PRO A 177 13.79 -13.16 13.69
C PRO A 177 13.81 -11.70 13.25
N VAL A 178 14.66 -11.40 12.27
CA VAL A 178 14.79 -10.05 11.73
C VAL A 178 13.50 -9.74 10.96
N THR A 179 12.57 -9.06 11.64
CA THR A 179 11.37 -8.56 10.98
C THR A 179 11.77 -7.48 9.98
N VAL A 180 11.26 -7.59 8.75
CA VAL A 180 11.56 -6.67 7.64
C VAL A 180 11.35 -5.21 8.03
N LEU A 181 10.29 -4.90 8.77
CA LEU A 181 10.03 -3.58 9.37
C LEU A 181 9.35 -3.77 10.73
N ASP A 182 9.89 -3.24 11.81
CA ASP A 182 9.22 -3.22 13.13
C ASP A 182 8.11 -2.14 13.22
N GLU A 183 7.31 -2.13 14.30
CA GLU A 183 6.20 -1.17 14.46
C GLU A 183 6.69 0.28 14.59
N GLN A 184 7.86 0.49 15.18
CA GLN A 184 8.44 1.83 15.34
C GLN A 184 8.82 2.42 13.98
N ARG A 185 9.40 1.60 13.09
CA ARG A 185 9.72 1.96 11.70
C ARG A 185 8.47 2.22 10.88
N ILE A 186 7.44 1.37 11.00
CA ILE A 186 6.16 1.63 10.33
C ILE A 186 5.59 2.98 10.76
N ALA A 187 5.53 3.23 12.07
CA ALA A 187 5.03 4.50 12.60
C ALA A 187 5.88 5.70 12.14
N ALA A 188 7.20 5.54 11.99
CA ALA A 188 8.08 6.57 11.43
C ALA A 188 7.75 6.86 9.95
N GLN A 189 7.59 5.82 9.12
CA GLN A 189 7.22 5.98 7.71
C GLN A 189 5.86 6.63 7.53
N VAL A 190 4.88 6.29 8.37
CA VAL A 190 3.56 6.92 8.37
C VAL A 190 3.66 8.41 8.69
N ARG A 191 4.46 8.79 9.69
CA ARG A 191 4.68 10.21 10.03
C ARG A 191 5.43 10.96 8.93
N GLU A 192 6.45 10.34 8.33
CA GLU A 192 7.22 10.93 7.23
C GLU A 192 6.36 11.15 5.97
N ASN A 193 5.36 10.31 5.74
CA ASN A 193 4.42 10.48 4.62
C ASN A 193 3.33 11.53 4.88
N ASP A 194 3.20 12.04 6.12
CA ASP A 194 2.19 13.03 6.49
C ASP A 194 2.68 14.47 6.23
N ALA A 195 2.43 14.95 5.02
CA ALA A 195 2.79 16.29 4.57
C ALA A 195 1.81 17.39 5.05
N ARG A 196 0.81 17.08 5.88
CA ARG A 196 -0.14 18.09 6.37
C ARG A 196 0.53 19.11 7.28
N SER A 197 1.50 18.66 8.08
CA SER A 197 2.25 19.51 9.02
C SER A 197 3.03 20.62 8.30
N SER A 198 3.38 20.40 7.03
CA SER A 198 4.08 21.38 6.19
C SER A 198 3.15 22.22 5.31
N GLY A 199 1.83 22.08 5.47
CA GLY A 199 0.84 22.84 4.72
C GLY A 199 0.59 22.33 3.29
N PHE A 200 1.16 21.18 2.91
CA PHE A 200 0.98 20.64 1.55
C PHE A 200 -0.49 20.30 1.29
N ALA A 201 -1.03 20.80 0.18
CA ALA A 201 -2.42 20.58 -0.21
C ALA A 201 -2.54 20.35 -1.71
N TRP A 202 -3.56 19.60 -2.13
CA TRP A 202 -3.93 19.50 -3.54
C TRP A 202 -5.06 20.48 -3.87
N ARG A 203 -5.01 21.09 -5.05
CA ARG A 203 -6.09 21.96 -5.57
C ARG A 203 -6.48 21.55 -6.97
N HIS A 204 -7.78 21.46 -7.21
CA HIS A 204 -8.31 21.25 -8.56
C HIS A 204 -8.24 22.55 -9.36
N ARG A 205 -7.70 22.49 -10.57
CA ARG A 205 -7.57 23.60 -11.52
C ARG A 205 -8.15 23.20 -12.86
N HIS A 206 -8.95 24.10 -13.43
CA HIS A 206 -9.52 23.88 -14.74
C HIS A 206 -8.42 23.69 -15.80
N GLY A 207 -8.58 22.69 -16.68
CA GLY A 207 -7.60 22.34 -17.72
C GLY A 207 -6.43 21.46 -17.24
N TRP A 208 -6.05 21.53 -15.96
CA TRP A 208 -4.89 20.81 -15.40
C TRP A 208 -5.29 19.66 -14.47
N GLY A 209 -6.53 19.65 -13.98
CA GLY A 209 -6.97 18.71 -12.94
C GLY A 209 -6.37 19.06 -11.58
N TRP A 210 -6.01 18.06 -10.78
CA TRP A 210 -5.38 18.29 -9.48
C TRP A 210 -3.89 18.63 -9.63
N VAL A 211 -3.46 19.70 -8.98
CA VAL A 211 -2.07 20.18 -8.87
C VAL A 211 -1.75 20.54 -7.43
N ALA A 212 -0.48 20.58 -7.07
CA ALA A 212 -0.08 21.04 -5.74
C ALA A 212 -0.49 22.51 -5.51
N ALA A 213 -0.85 22.82 -4.27
CA ALA A 213 -1.11 24.19 -3.84
C ALA A 213 0.19 24.81 -3.34
N GLY A 214 0.75 25.79 -4.07
CA GLY A 214 1.95 26.49 -3.59
C GLY A 214 2.84 27.17 -4.64
N ASP A 215 2.52 27.07 -5.94
CA ASP A 215 3.38 27.52 -7.05
C ASP A 215 3.77 29.02 -7.08
N ASP A 216 3.30 29.85 -6.14
CA ASP A 216 3.64 31.28 -6.08
C ASP A 216 4.79 31.60 -5.10
N GLU A 217 5.26 30.65 -4.27
CA GLU A 217 6.38 30.88 -3.33
C GLU A 217 7.55 29.90 -3.50
N PRO A 218 8.76 30.39 -3.87
CA PRO A 218 9.93 29.56 -4.20
C PRO A 218 10.61 28.87 -3.00
N ASP A 219 10.08 29.00 -1.78
CA ASP A 219 10.76 28.59 -0.55
C ASP A 219 10.12 27.37 0.14
N THR A 220 9.21 26.67 -0.53
CA THR A 220 8.66 25.43 0.00
C THR A 220 9.58 24.26 -0.35
N MET A 221 9.98 23.50 0.68
CA MET A 221 10.83 22.30 0.62
C MET A 221 10.28 21.15 -0.27
N TRP A 222 9.15 21.37 -0.96
CA TRP A 222 8.33 20.38 -1.66
C TRP A 222 8.34 20.61 -3.16
N ARG A 223 9.33 20.04 -3.85
CA ARG A 223 9.38 20.07 -5.32
C ARG A 223 8.54 18.94 -5.91
N THR A 224 7.23 19.18 -5.99
CA THR A 224 6.33 18.36 -6.80
C THR A 224 6.54 18.68 -8.29
N THR A 225 6.52 17.65 -9.11
CA THR A 225 6.44 17.78 -10.57
C THR A 225 5.02 18.08 -11.04
N ARG A 226 3.99 17.79 -10.23
CA ARG A 226 2.58 18.02 -10.55
C ARG A 226 2.15 19.43 -10.14
N ALA A 227 2.85 20.40 -10.70
CA ALA A 227 2.66 21.83 -10.50
C ALA A 227 2.02 22.49 -11.74
N ARG A 228 1.38 23.64 -11.55
CA ARG A 228 0.85 24.43 -12.66
C ARG A 228 1.98 24.89 -13.57
N GLY A 229 1.77 24.81 -14.88
CA GLY A 229 2.75 25.27 -15.86
C GLY A 229 3.90 24.30 -16.11
N ASN A 230 3.97 23.17 -15.39
CA ASN A 230 4.88 22.09 -15.78
C ASN A 230 4.30 21.30 -16.96
N GLU A 231 4.63 21.73 -18.18
CA GLU A 231 4.19 21.08 -19.42
C GLU A 231 4.76 19.66 -19.59
N ASN A 232 5.86 19.31 -18.89
CA ASN A 232 6.45 17.99 -18.94
C ASN A 232 5.67 16.95 -18.12
N PHE A 233 4.81 17.38 -17.19
CA PHE A 233 4.01 16.44 -16.41
C PHE A 233 2.86 15.88 -17.26
N PRO A 234 2.67 14.55 -17.34
CA PRO A 234 1.69 13.93 -18.23
C PRO A 234 0.27 13.98 -17.65
N PHE A 235 -0.29 15.19 -17.47
CA PHE A 235 -1.62 15.42 -16.89
C PHE A 235 -2.72 14.61 -17.56
N TYR A 236 -2.76 14.65 -18.90
CA TYR A 236 -3.76 13.90 -19.68
C TYR A 236 -3.59 12.39 -19.52
N GLY A 237 -2.35 11.89 -19.56
CA GLY A 237 -2.06 10.47 -19.40
C GLY A 237 -2.50 9.94 -18.04
N LEU A 238 -2.19 10.67 -16.97
CA LEU A 238 -2.60 10.31 -15.61
C LEU A 238 -4.14 10.37 -15.47
N ALA A 239 -4.79 11.38 -16.05
CA ALA A 239 -6.25 11.48 -16.03
C ALA A 239 -6.94 10.29 -16.73
N GLU A 240 -6.43 9.87 -17.90
CA GLU A 240 -6.96 8.70 -18.60
C GLU A 240 -6.69 7.39 -17.83
N LEU A 241 -5.51 7.21 -17.24
CA LEU A 241 -5.23 6.08 -16.34
C LEU A 241 -6.28 6.00 -15.23
N LEU A 242 -6.52 7.10 -14.51
CA LEU A 242 -7.48 7.13 -13.39
C LEU A 242 -8.92 6.89 -13.86
N LYS A 243 -9.29 7.40 -15.03
CA LYS A 243 -10.61 7.16 -15.64
C LYS A 243 -10.79 5.70 -16.04
N HIS A 244 -9.75 5.04 -16.56
CA HIS A 244 -9.77 3.60 -16.84
C HIS A 244 -9.82 2.77 -15.55
N ALA A 245 -9.05 3.16 -14.52
CA ALA A 245 -9.07 2.51 -13.22
C ALA A 245 -10.47 2.58 -12.56
N ARG A 246 -11.13 3.75 -12.55
CA ARG A 246 -12.51 3.88 -12.05
C ARG A 246 -13.50 2.99 -12.80
N ARG A 247 -13.40 2.92 -14.14
CA ARG A 247 -14.23 2.03 -14.96
C ARG A 247 -14.00 0.57 -14.63
N ARG A 248 -12.75 0.16 -14.42
CA ARG A 248 -12.40 -1.22 -14.04
C ARG A 248 -12.95 -1.59 -12.66
N LEU A 249 -12.84 -0.68 -11.68
CA LEU A 249 -13.42 -0.88 -10.35
C LEU A 249 -14.95 -0.93 -10.40
N ALA A 250 -15.58 -0.03 -11.18
CA ALA A 250 -17.03 -0.02 -11.38
C ALA A 250 -17.56 -1.32 -12.01
N GLY A 251 -16.73 -2.06 -12.77
CA GLY A 251 -17.10 -3.37 -13.30
C GLY A 251 -17.42 -4.41 -12.24
N LEU A 252 -16.99 -4.22 -10.98
CA LEU A 252 -17.48 -5.04 -9.86
C LEU A 252 -18.98 -4.88 -9.66
N LEU A 253 -19.54 -3.71 -9.97
CA LEU A 253 -20.95 -3.44 -9.77
C LEU A 253 -21.85 -4.29 -10.67
N ASP A 254 -21.33 -4.70 -11.82
CA ASP A 254 -22.06 -5.51 -12.79
C ASP A 254 -21.93 -7.01 -12.52
N ALA A 255 -21.22 -7.40 -11.44
CA ALA A 255 -20.98 -8.79 -11.12
C ALA A 255 -22.28 -9.51 -10.70
N PRO A 256 -22.58 -10.71 -11.25
CA PRO A 256 -23.85 -11.40 -11.00
C PRO A 256 -24.00 -11.85 -9.54
N TRP A 257 -22.89 -12.03 -8.83
CA TRP A 257 -22.87 -12.40 -7.42
C TRP A 257 -23.15 -11.22 -6.46
N ARG A 258 -23.32 -9.98 -6.97
CA ARG A 258 -23.84 -8.84 -6.19
C ARG A 258 -25.37 -8.91 -6.06
N ASP A 259 -25.83 -9.97 -5.40
CA ASP A 259 -27.25 -10.19 -5.14
C ASP A 259 -27.89 -8.96 -4.43
N PRO A 260 -28.89 -8.30 -5.06
CA PRO A 260 -29.57 -7.16 -4.46
C PRO A 260 -30.39 -7.49 -3.22
N ASP A 261 -30.79 -8.75 -3.04
CA ASP A 261 -31.66 -9.17 -1.94
C ASP A 261 -30.87 -9.59 -0.69
N THR A 262 -29.66 -10.15 -0.87
CA THR A 262 -28.83 -10.65 0.25
C THR A 262 -27.52 -9.88 0.41
N VAL A 263 -26.68 -9.84 -0.64
CA VAL A 263 -25.30 -9.35 -0.55
C VAL A 263 -25.27 -7.83 -0.35
N ILE A 264 -26.02 -7.09 -1.15
CA ILE A 264 -26.01 -5.61 -1.09
C ILE A 264 -26.54 -5.08 0.25
N PRO A 265 -27.68 -5.54 0.80
CA PRO A 265 -28.17 -5.06 2.09
C PRO A 265 -27.21 -5.34 3.24
N LEU A 266 -26.55 -6.50 3.23
CA LEU A 266 -25.56 -6.88 4.23
C LEU A 266 -24.29 -6.02 4.12
N ALA A 267 -23.74 -5.87 2.92
CA ALA A 267 -22.58 -5.00 2.69
C ALA A 267 -22.86 -3.53 3.06
N ARG A 268 -24.07 -3.02 2.78
CA ARG A 268 -24.49 -1.66 3.19
C ARG A 268 -24.52 -1.50 4.69
N ARG A 269 -25.12 -2.46 5.40
CA ARG A 269 -25.16 -2.44 6.87
C ARG A 269 -23.75 -2.42 7.46
N ILE A 270 -22.84 -3.28 6.98
CA ILE A 270 -21.43 -3.31 7.41
C ILE A 270 -20.74 -1.97 7.11
N CYS A 271 -20.96 -1.41 5.92
CA CYS A 271 -20.40 -0.12 5.53
C CYS A 271 -20.89 1.02 6.44
N ASP A 272 -22.18 0.99 6.81
CA ASP A 272 -22.84 2.01 7.63
C ASP A 272 -22.45 1.97 9.10
N THR A 273 -22.22 0.78 9.65
CA THR A 273 -21.78 0.61 11.05
C THR A 273 -20.26 0.66 11.21
N GLY A 274 -19.49 0.23 10.20
CA GLY A 274 -18.06 -0.03 10.34
C GLY A 274 -17.74 -1.28 11.16
N ASP A 275 -18.72 -2.14 11.42
CA ASP A 275 -18.58 -3.34 12.24
C ASP A 275 -18.11 -4.53 11.39
N LEU A 276 -16.88 -5.00 11.66
CA LEU A 276 -16.29 -6.14 10.95
C LEU A 276 -16.78 -7.49 11.46
N THR A 277 -17.54 -7.56 12.56
CA THR A 277 -18.04 -8.85 13.10
C THR A 277 -19.03 -9.54 12.14
N GLU A 278 -19.67 -8.77 11.26
CA GLU A 278 -20.61 -9.26 10.26
C GLU A 278 -19.94 -9.68 8.93
N VAL A 279 -18.64 -9.42 8.75
CA VAL A 279 -17.90 -9.76 7.52
C VAL A 279 -17.94 -11.27 7.19
N PRO A 280 -17.83 -12.21 8.14
CA PRO A 280 -17.98 -13.64 7.84
C PRO A 280 -19.34 -13.99 7.23
N ALA A 281 -20.42 -13.33 7.67
CA ALA A 281 -21.74 -13.53 7.08
C ALA A 281 -21.81 -13.00 5.63
N LEU A 282 -21.10 -11.89 5.34
CA LEU A 282 -20.98 -11.35 4.00
C LEU A 282 -20.20 -12.28 3.07
N ALA A 283 -19.07 -12.82 3.53
CA ALA A 283 -18.29 -13.81 2.78
C ALA A 283 -19.15 -15.03 2.42
N ALA A 284 -19.90 -15.59 3.38
CA ALA A 284 -20.79 -16.72 3.13
C ALA A 284 -21.97 -16.37 2.19
N ALA A 285 -22.44 -15.13 2.18
CA ALA A 285 -23.46 -14.67 1.24
C ALA A 285 -22.92 -14.55 -0.19
N LEU A 286 -21.70 -14.01 -0.34
CA LEU A 286 -21.01 -13.91 -1.62
C LEU A 286 -20.71 -15.30 -2.21
N GLU A 287 -20.20 -16.23 -1.40
CA GLU A 287 -19.94 -17.61 -1.82
C GLU A 287 -21.21 -18.31 -2.32
N ARG A 288 -22.33 -18.19 -1.59
CA ARG A 288 -23.63 -18.72 -2.03
C ARG A 288 -24.16 -18.06 -3.30
N ALA A 289 -23.85 -16.79 -3.52
CA ALA A 289 -24.17 -16.07 -4.74
C ALA A 289 -23.23 -16.44 -5.92
N GLY A 290 -22.26 -17.34 -5.70
CA GLY A 290 -21.31 -17.79 -6.72
C GLY A 290 -20.13 -16.86 -6.93
N CYS A 291 -19.79 -16.01 -5.94
CA CYS A 291 -18.57 -15.21 -5.98
C CYS A 291 -17.34 -16.09 -5.79
N ASP A 292 -16.49 -16.15 -6.82
CA ASP A 292 -15.21 -16.86 -6.83
C ASP A 292 -14.01 -15.91 -7.00
N HIS A 293 -14.23 -14.60 -7.01
CA HIS A 293 -13.17 -13.62 -7.24
C HIS A 293 -12.18 -13.63 -6.06
N PRO A 294 -10.90 -14.06 -6.25
CA PRO A 294 -9.99 -14.33 -5.13
C PRO A 294 -9.76 -13.10 -4.25
N THR A 295 -9.51 -11.94 -4.84
CA THR A 295 -9.32 -10.68 -4.10
C THR A 295 -10.51 -10.30 -3.20
N VAL A 296 -11.74 -10.57 -3.65
CA VAL A 296 -12.95 -10.26 -2.88
C VAL A 296 -13.08 -11.25 -1.73
N MET A 297 -12.90 -12.55 -2.01
CA MET A 297 -13.05 -13.60 -1.00
C MET A 297 -11.94 -13.56 0.05
N ASP A 298 -10.69 -13.37 -0.35
CA ASP A 298 -9.53 -13.31 0.56
C ASP A 298 -9.65 -12.13 1.54
N ALA A 299 -10.10 -10.96 1.06
CA ALA A 299 -10.27 -9.77 1.90
C ALA A 299 -11.35 -9.93 2.98
N LEU A 300 -12.29 -10.87 2.79
CA LEU A 300 -13.44 -11.11 3.68
C LEU A 300 -13.31 -12.42 4.47
N THR A 301 -12.21 -13.16 4.29
CA THR A 301 -11.97 -14.44 4.94
C THR A 301 -10.90 -14.29 6.04
N ALA A 302 -11.02 -15.05 7.12
CA ALA A 302 -10.06 -15.00 8.21
C ALA A 302 -8.69 -15.58 7.80
N PRO A 303 -7.56 -15.01 8.26
CA PRO A 303 -7.45 -13.86 9.16
C PRO A 303 -7.75 -12.52 8.45
N LEU A 304 -8.66 -11.72 9.01
CA LEU A 304 -9.08 -10.45 8.41
C LEU A 304 -8.00 -9.38 8.56
N VAL A 305 -7.73 -8.68 7.47
CA VAL A 305 -7.01 -7.40 7.50
C VAL A 305 -8.05 -6.29 7.39
N PRO A 306 -8.29 -5.49 8.45
CA PRO A 306 -9.37 -4.51 8.48
C PRO A 306 -9.42 -3.57 7.27
N ALA A 307 -8.26 -3.06 6.84
CA ALA A 307 -8.18 -2.18 5.68
C ALA A 307 -8.59 -2.87 4.36
N GLN A 308 -8.28 -4.18 4.21
CA GLN A 308 -8.68 -4.96 3.04
C GLN A 308 -10.19 -5.18 3.02
N ALA A 309 -10.77 -5.60 4.16
CA ALA A 309 -12.21 -5.77 4.31
C ALA A 309 -12.97 -4.45 4.04
N CYS A 310 -12.49 -3.33 4.60
CA CYS A 310 -13.12 -2.03 4.44
C CYS A 310 -13.25 -1.61 2.97
N TRP A 311 -12.17 -1.69 2.19
CA TRP A 311 -12.25 -1.23 0.79
C TRP A 311 -13.11 -2.14 -0.07
N VAL A 312 -13.10 -3.46 0.18
CA VAL A 312 -13.94 -4.41 -0.56
C VAL A 312 -15.40 -4.12 -0.28
N VAL A 313 -15.79 -3.96 0.99
CA VAL A 313 -17.16 -3.61 1.37
C VAL A 313 -17.58 -2.28 0.74
N GLU A 314 -16.72 -1.25 0.77
CA GLU A 314 -16.99 0.04 0.10
C GLU A 314 -17.23 -0.14 -1.40
N ALA A 315 -16.40 -0.96 -2.08
CA ALA A 315 -16.53 -1.24 -3.50
C ALA A 315 -17.84 -1.99 -3.83
N LEU A 316 -18.24 -2.94 -2.98
CA LEU A 316 -19.49 -3.70 -3.14
C LEU A 316 -20.73 -2.83 -3.08
N VAL A 317 -20.68 -1.66 -2.44
CA VAL A 317 -21.83 -0.74 -2.32
C VAL A 317 -21.64 0.59 -3.06
N TRP A 318 -20.51 0.73 -3.76
CA TRP A 318 -20.09 1.97 -4.43
C TRP A 318 -20.03 3.18 -3.48
N ALA A 319 -19.56 2.96 -2.25
CA ALA A 319 -19.31 4.04 -1.30
C ALA A 319 -18.08 4.86 -1.69
N GLU A 320 -18.02 6.11 -1.22
CA GLU A 320 -16.80 6.90 -1.31
C GLU A 320 -15.65 6.18 -0.58
N PRO A 321 -14.47 6.03 -1.21
CA PRO A 321 -13.29 5.44 -0.57
C PRO A 321 -13.01 6.01 0.82
N GLY A 322 -12.80 5.12 1.80
CA GLY A 322 -12.54 5.47 3.18
C GLY A 322 -13.78 5.71 4.04
N THR A 323 -14.99 5.66 3.48
CA THR A 323 -16.24 5.83 4.26
C THR A 323 -16.37 4.81 5.38
N MET A 324 -16.18 3.53 5.09
CA MET A 324 -16.24 2.48 6.09
C MET A 324 -15.01 2.51 6.99
N ALA A 325 -13.82 2.69 6.38
CA ALA A 325 -12.57 2.77 7.13
C ALA A 325 -12.59 3.86 8.21
N ARG A 326 -13.12 5.05 7.88
CA ARG A 326 -13.30 6.15 8.85
C ARG A 326 -14.14 5.74 10.05
N ARG A 327 -15.23 5.01 9.83
CA ARG A 327 -16.13 4.56 10.91
C ARG A 327 -15.45 3.50 11.77
N HIS A 328 -14.81 2.52 11.13
CA HIS A 328 -14.15 1.43 11.80
C HIS A 328 -12.98 1.92 12.67
N PHE A 329 -12.02 2.63 12.09
CA PHE A 329 -10.79 3.03 12.78
C PHE A 329 -10.98 4.14 13.82
N ARG A 330 -12.06 4.92 13.74
CA ARG A 330 -12.41 5.90 14.80
C ARG A 330 -13.15 5.27 15.97
N SER A 331 -13.80 4.12 15.76
CA SER A 331 -14.59 3.43 16.78
C SER A 331 -13.81 2.30 17.47
N ALA A 332 -12.71 1.84 16.87
CA ALA A 332 -11.83 0.84 17.46
C ALA A 332 -11.11 1.41 18.70
N PRO A 333 -11.10 0.72 19.85
CA PRO A 333 -10.23 1.10 20.97
C PRO A 333 -8.77 0.96 20.51
N GLY A 334 -8.00 2.03 20.69
CA GLY A 334 -6.59 2.14 20.27
C GLY A 334 -5.60 1.36 21.12
#